data_AF-A0A1B9S873-F1
#
_entry.id   AF-A0A1B9S873-F1
#
_cell.length_a   1.000
_cell.length_b   1.000
_cell.length_c   1.000
_cell.angle_alpha   90.00
_cell.angle_beta   90.00
_cell.angle_gamma   90.00
#
_symmetry.space_group_name_H-M   'P 1'
#
loop_
_entity.id
_entity.type
_entity.pdbx_description
1 polymer ?
#
loop_
_entity_poly.entity_id
_entity_poly.type
_entity_poly.pdbx_seq_one_letter_code
_entity_poly.pdbx_strand_id
1 'polypeptide(L)'
;MAKTTDRAALNEWYAVETSTELTTKPIRTRLLGQDIELFRRENGEVVIREIDAGWPSGPALPVREKYGCVWTTLGQPNKEVFDIAEAFESDRRFVPCGWVKMRASGLRVVENFLDMAHFPFVHTDILGSEPHTEVPGYLSEIRRDVDEVWATNCTFFQPRIAATESEGAFVQLTYRVPTPFVVMLYRVCPTAPDRLDAIALFIHPIEEDLCRAQPVMYLVDSSSTQTALLNFEQVIFLQDRIIVENQRPLLLPLEPRQEIPTRADSSSVAYRRWLKEKGVRFGTTAGAP
;
A
#
# COMPACT_ATOMS: atom_id res chain seq x y z
N MET A 1 2.76 8.16 20.83
CA MET A 1 4.21 8.02 20.55
C MET A 1 4.75 9.32 19.97
N ALA A 2 6.06 9.58 20.04
CA ALA A 2 6.69 10.76 19.43
C ALA A 2 6.99 10.54 17.94
N LYS A 3 7.30 11.61 17.20
CA LYS A 3 7.82 11.57 15.83
C LYS A 3 9.01 10.61 15.74
N THR A 4 9.04 9.75 14.73
CA THR A 4 10.17 8.83 14.52
C THR A 4 11.47 9.57 14.24
N THR A 5 12.60 8.92 14.55
CA THR A 5 13.95 9.39 14.17
C THR A 5 14.51 8.65 12.95
N ASP A 6 13.73 7.72 12.40
CA ASP A 6 14.07 6.91 11.25
C ASP A 6 14.16 7.76 9.98
N ARG A 7 15.38 8.08 9.54
CA ARG A 7 15.62 8.86 8.33
C ARG A 7 15.08 8.19 7.07
N ALA A 8 15.10 6.85 7.01
CA ALA A 8 14.60 6.13 5.85
C ALA A 8 13.08 6.19 5.74
N ALA A 9 12.36 6.35 6.86
CA ALA A 9 10.92 6.67 6.83
C ALA A 9 10.67 8.16 6.61
N LEU A 10 11.37 9.05 7.34
CA LEU A 10 11.12 10.50 7.28
C LEU A 10 11.33 11.09 5.88
N ASN A 11 12.27 10.55 5.10
CA ASN A 11 12.60 11.04 3.76
C ASN A 11 11.76 10.41 2.63
N GLU A 12 10.68 9.70 2.95
CA GLU A 12 9.76 9.14 1.95
C GLU A 12 8.52 10.03 1.78
N TRP A 13 7.84 9.86 0.65
CA TRP A 13 6.55 10.51 0.39
C TRP A 13 5.39 9.62 0.83
N TYR A 14 4.42 10.22 1.51
CA TYR A 14 3.23 9.56 2.00
C TYR A 14 1.98 10.24 1.48
N ALA A 15 1.09 9.47 0.85
CA ALA A 15 -0.27 9.93 0.63
C ALA A 15 -0.92 10.13 2.01
N VAL A 16 -1.42 11.34 2.27
CA VAL A 16 -2.02 11.67 3.56
C VAL A 16 -3.49 11.97 3.47
N GLU A 17 -4.06 12.30 2.31
CA GLU A 17 -5.51 12.47 2.14
C GLU A 17 -5.90 12.42 0.66
N THR A 18 -7.18 12.18 0.38
CA THR A 18 -7.74 12.35 -0.97
C THR A 18 -7.76 13.83 -1.35
N SER A 19 -7.16 14.19 -2.49
CA SER A 19 -6.96 15.58 -2.91
C SER A 19 -8.28 16.36 -3.04
N THR A 20 -9.33 15.71 -3.56
CA THR A 20 -10.66 16.31 -3.76
C THR A 20 -11.47 16.44 -2.47
N GLU A 21 -11.08 15.73 -1.41
CA GLU A 21 -11.75 15.81 -0.09
C GLU A 21 -11.18 16.94 0.77
N LEU A 22 -10.02 17.48 0.40
CA LEU A 22 -9.38 18.56 1.13
C LEU A 22 -10.04 19.91 0.83
N THR A 23 -10.56 20.55 1.87
CA THR A 23 -11.27 21.84 1.81
C THR A 23 -10.57 22.89 2.65
N THR A 24 -11.15 24.10 2.74
CA THR A 24 -10.69 25.17 3.65
C THR A 24 -10.80 24.81 5.13
N LYS A 25 -11.61 23.79 5.48
CA LYS A 25 -11.69 23.26 6.84
C LYS A 25 -10.46 22.40 7.15
N PRO A 26 -9.64 22.76 8.16
CA PRO A 26 -8.46 21.97 8.51
C PRO A 26 -8.81 20.58 9.00
N ILE A 27 -8.04 19.60 8.51
CA ILE A 27 -8.01 18.23 8.99
C ILE A 27 -6.74 18.07 9.82
N ARG A 28 -6.84 17.38 10.95
CA ARG A 28 -5.68 17.04 11.81
C ARG A 28 -5.53 15.53 11.86
N THR A 29 -4.31 15.06 11.64
CA THR A 29 -3.93 13.65 11.72
C THR A 29 -2.49 13.54 12.24
N ARG A 30 -1.93 12.33 12.25
CA ARG A 30 -0.52 12.10 12.51
C ARG A 30 0.12 11.38 11.34
N LEU A 31 1.39 11.65 11.09
CA LEU A 31 2.24 10.91 10.17
C LEU A 31 3.50 10.49 10.94
N LEU A 32 3.82 9.20 10.97
CA LEU A 32 5.00 8.66 11.66
C LEU A 32 5.13 9.16 13.12
N GLY A 33 4.00 9.30 13.82
CA GLY A 33 3.94 9.84 15.19
C GLY A 33 4.06 11.36 15.32
N GLN A 34 4.16 12.13 14.23
CA GLN A 34 4.12 13.60 14.24
C GLN A 34 2.71 14.11 13.93
N ASP A 35 2.20 15.03 14.74
CA ASP A 35 0.92 15.69 14.47
C ASP A 35 1.07 16.64 13.28
N ILE A 36 0.15 16.56 12.33
CA ILE A 36 0.10 17.41 11.15
C ILE A 36 -1.30 17.98 10.94
N GLU A 37 -1.35 19.17 10.36
CA GLU A 37 -2.57 19.82 9.89
C GLU A 37 -2.50 20.02 8.38
N LEU A 38 -3.61 19.77 7.69
CA LEU A 38 -3.74 19.92 6.26
C LEU A 38 -5.05 20.60 5.89
N PHE A 39 -5.01 21.49 4.90
CA PHE A 39 -6.17 22.18 4.35
C PHE A 39 -5.87 22.72 2.95
N ARG A 40 -6.92 23.03 2.19
CA ARG A 40 -6.83 23.72 0.91
C ARG A 40 -7.27 25.17 1.09
N ARG A 41 -6.41 26.13 0.75
CA ARG A 41 -6.72 27.56 0.79
C ARG A 41 -7.78 27.91 -0.27
N GLU A 42 -8.40 29.08 -0.13
CA GLU A 42 -9.40 29.59 -1.09
C GLU A 42 -8.83 29.75 -2.51
N ASN A 43 -7.53 30.00 -2.64
CA ASN A 43 -6.82 30.06 -3.93
C ASN A 43 -6.52 28.67 -4.54
N GLY A 44 -6.94 27.57 -3.89
CA GLY A 44 -6.71 26.20 -4.33
C GLY A 44 -5.40 25.57 -3.84
N GLU A 45 -4.50 26.35 -3.21
CA GLU A 45 -3.21 25.87 -2.70
C GLU A 45 -3.40 24.89 -1.53
N VAL A 46 -2.81 23.70 -1.62
CA VAL A 46 -2.76 22.75 -0.51
C VAL A 46 -1.65 23.14 0.46
N VAL A 47 -2.00 23.22 1.73
CA VAL A 47 -1.06 23.47 2.82
C VAL A 47 -1.04 22.26 3.74
N ILE A 48 0.16 21.80 4.06
CA ILE A 48 0.41 20.78 5.08
C ILE A 48 1.50 21.33 6.01
N ARG A 49 1.33 21.19 7.32
CA ARG A 49 2.29 21.67 8.32
C ARG A 49 2.33 20.78 9.55
N GLU A 50 3.47 20.73 10.23
CA GLU A 50 3.57 20.10 11.54
C GLU A 50 2.78 20.91 12.59
N ILE A 51 2.33 20.25 13.65
CA ILE A 51 1.79 20.87 14.85
C ILE A 51 2.80 20.63 15.97
N ASP A 52 3.42 21.70 16.46
CA ASP A 52 4.39 21.64 17.56
C ASP A 52 3.71 21.75 18.92
N ALA A 53 4.26 21.08 19.92
CA ALA A 53 3.76 21.17 21.29
C ALA A 53 3.83 22.63 21.79
N GLY A 54 2.66 23.24 22.01
CA GLY A 54 2.52 24.61 22.52
C GLY A 54 2.32 25.71 21.48
N TRP A 55 2.36 25.39 20.17
CA TRP A 55 2.09 26.35 19.10
C TRP A 55 1.02 25.83 18.13
N PRO A 56 0.05 26.67 17.72
CA PRO A 56 -1.02 26.25 16.82
C PRO A 56 -0.55 25.96 15.38
N SER A 57 0.72 26.20 15.05
CA SER A 57 1.31 25.87 13.74
C SER A 57 2.83 25.74 13.81
N GLY A 58 3.35 24.60 13.36
CA GLY A 58 4.77 24.35 13.11
C GLY A 58 5.18 24.62 11.64
N PRO A 59 6.35 24.14 11.20
CA PRO A 59 6.86 24.36 9.84
C PRO A 59 5.94 23.77 8.77
N ALA A 60 5.89 24.44 7.61
CA ALA A 60 5.23 23.92 6.42
C ALA A 60 6.01 22.71 5.88
N LEU A 61 5.28 21.70 5.43
CA LEU A 61 5.82 20.48 4.86
C LEU A 61 5.72 20.52 3.32
N PRO A 62 6.62 19.84 2.60
CA PRO A 62 6.51 19.68 1.15
C PRO A 62 5.18 19.04 0.75
N VAL A 63 4.61 19.50 -0.38
CA VAL A 63 3.33 19.01 -0.89
C VAL A 63 3.46 18.57 -2.34
N ARG A 64 2.80 17.46 -2.67
CA ARG A 64 2.51 17.02 -4.05
C ARG A 64 1.06 16.60 -4.19
N GLU A 65 0.46 16.88 -5.33
CA GLU A 65 -0.84 16.31 -5.72
C GLU A 65 -0.58 15.31 -6.85
N LYS A 66 -0.75 14.00 -6.58
CA LYS A 66 -0.48 12.92 -7.55
C LYS A 66 -1.41 11.74 -7.22
N TYR A 67 -1.87 11.01 -8.24
CA TYR A 67 -2.69 9.80 -8.07
C TYR A 67 -3.96 10.02 -7.23
N GLY A 68 -4.60 11.18 -7.39
CA GLY A 68 -5.81 11.58 -6.65
C GLY A 68 -5.59 11.87 -5.16
N CYS A 69 -4.34 11.86 -4.68
CA CYS A 69 -3.99 12.10 -3.28
C CYS A 69 -3.11 13.35 -3.12
N VAL A 70 -3.18 13.94 -1.93
CA VAL A 70 -2.14 14.86 -1.44
C VAL A 70 -1.06 14.07 -0.72
N TRP A 71 0.19 14.35 -1.07
CA TRP A 71 1.37 13.69 -0.53
C TRP A 71 2.23 14.68 0.24
N THR A 72 2.88 14.19 1.29
CA THR A 72 3.85 14.97 2.07
C THR A 72 4.98 14.09 2.58
N THR A 73 5.96 14.70 3.22
CA THR A 73 7.14 14.08 3.81
C THR A 73 7.53 14.86 5.05
N LEU A 74 8.12 14.19 6.05
CA LEU A 74 8.56 14.82 7.30
C LEU A 74 10.06 15.13 7.34
N GLY A 75 10.76 14.82 6.24
CA GLY A 75 12.20 14.96 6.10
C GLY A 75 12.59 15.62 4.79
N GLN A 76 13.70 15.16 4.21
CA GLN A 76 14.26 15.66 2.96
C GLN A 76 14.27 14.53 1.94
N PRO A 77 13.22 14.39 1.11
CA PRO A 77 13.13 13.30 0.17
C PRO A 77 14.21 13.42 -0.90
N ASN A 78 14.86 12.30 -1.22
CA ASN A 78 15.89 12.22 -2.27
C ASN A 78 15.33 11.79 -3.62
N LYS A 79 14.05 11.42 -3.68
CA LYS A 79 13.31 11.01 -4.87
C LYS A 79 11.94 11.70 -4.90
N GLU A 80 11.37 11.80 -6.09
CA GLU A 80 9.97 12.21 -6.26
C GLU A 80 9.02 11.05 -5.91
N VAL A 81 7.72 11.33 -5.75
CA VAL A 81 6.69 10.27 -5.68
C VAL A 81 6.86 9.34 -6.89
N PHE A 82 7.03 8.04 -6.62
CA PHE A 82 7.26 6.99 -7.63
C PHE A 82 6.25 7.04 -8.79
N ASP A 83 6.61 6.43 -9.91
CA ASP A 83 5.77 6.42 -11.10
C ASP A 83 4.85 5.18 -11.19
N ILE A 84 3.60 5.44 -11.55
CA ILE A 84 2.57 4.49 -11.96
C ILE A 84 2.25 4.82 -13.41
N ALA A 85 2.78 4.05 -14.36
CA ALA A 85 2.68 4.37 -15.78
C ALA A 85 1.21 4.38 -16.26
N GLU A 86 0.42 3.45 -15.75
CA GLU A 86 -0.98 3.24 -16.06
C GLU A 86 -1.85 4.45 -15.66
N ALA A 87 -1.41 5.24 -14.68
CA ALA A 87 -2.13 6.45 -14.28
C ALA A 87 -2.11 7.56 -15.34
N PHE A 88 -1.23 7.46 -16.34
CA PHE A 88 -1.08 8.45 -17.41
C PHE A 88 -1.75 8.00 -18.72
N GLU A 89 -2.37 6.83 -18.75
CA GLU A 89 -3.14 6.34 -19.89
C GLU A 89 -4.59 6.85 -19.82
N SER A 90 -5.04 7.57 -20.85
CA SER A 90 -6.32 8.31 -20.83
C SER A 90 -7.58 7.43 -20.85
N ASP A 91 -7.45 6.17 -21.27
CA ASP A 91 -8.55 5.22 -21.36
C ASP A 91 -8.69 4.34 -20.10
N ARG A 92 -7.83 4.55 -19.09
CA ARG A 92 -7.88 3.82 -17.83
C ARG A 92 -8.98 4.34 -16.92
N ARG A 93 -9.64 3.41 -16.24
CA ARG A 93 -10.55 3.73 -15.16
C ARG A 93 -9.79 3.92 -13.87
N PHE A 94 -9.85 5.13 -13.34
CA PHE A 94 -9.35 5.47 -12.01
C PHE A 94 -10.40 5.15 -10.94
N VAL A 95 -10.05 4.28 -9.99
CA VAL A 95 -10.93 3.85 -8.90
C VAL A 95 -10.24 4.05 -7.55
N PRO A 96 -10.44 5.19 -6.87
CA PRO A 96 -10.05 5.35 -5.48
C PRO A 96 -11.05 4.61 -4.58
N CYS A 97 -10.58 3.66 -3.78
CA CYS A 97 -11.45 2.79 -2.97
C CYS A 97 -11.72 3.31 -1.56
N GLY A 98 -11.24 4.52 -1.25
CA GLY A 98 -11.44 5.18 0.03
C GLY A 98 -10.46 4.72 1.12
N TRP A 99 -10.31 5.57 2.14
CA TRP A 99 -9.42 5.32 3.26
C TRP A 99 -10.03 4.41 4.32
N VAL A 100 -9.31 3.35 4.68
CA VAL A 100 -9.69 2.44 5.76
C VAL A 100 -8.64 2.47 6.85
N LYS A 101 -9.04 2.83 8.07
CA LYS A 101 -8.18 2.87 9.26
C LYS A 101 -8.17 1.52 9.96
N MET A 102 -6.99 1.04 10.35
CA MET A 102 -6.81 -0.25 11.01
C MET A 102 -5.70 -0.24 12.07
N ARG A 103 -5.86 -1.05 13.11
CA ARG A 103 -4.89 -1.27 14.19
C ARG A 103 -3.87 -2.33 13.79
N ALA A 104 -2.94 -1.94 12.93
CA ALA A 104 -1.80 -2.74 12.52
C ALA A 104 -0.62 -1.84 12.17
N SER A 105 0.59 -2.39 12.17
CA SER A 105 1.72 -1.72 11.51
C SER A 105 1.45 -1.59 10.02
N GLY A 106 1.72 -0.43 9.43
CA GLY A 106 1.62 -0.24 7.98
C GLY A 106 2.51 -1.21 7.19
N LEU A 107 3.61 -1.69 7.78
CA LEU A 107 4.50 -2.66 7.15
C LEU A 107 3.88 -4.08 7.10
N ARG A 108 3.02 -4.44 8.07
CA ARG A 108 2.24 -5.68 8.03
C ARG A 108 1.20 -5.65 6.90
N VAL A 109 0.63 -4.47 6.64
CA VAL A 109 -0.33 -4.27 5.56
C VAL A 109 0.35 -4.44 4.19
N VAL A 110 1.56 -3.90 4.01
CA VAL A 110 2.37 -4.16 2.81
C VAL A 110 2.66 -5.66 2.66
N GLU A 111 3.10 -6.31 3.74
CA GLU A 111 3.43 -7.74 3.70
C GLU A 111 2.22 -8.62 3.38
N ASN A 112 1.05 -8.36 3.96
CA ASN A 112 -0.18 -9.09 3.66
C ASN A 112 -0.58 -8.94 2.17
N PHE A 113 -0.38 -7.77 1.57
CA PHE A 113 -0.66 -7.58 0.14
C PHE A 113 0.30 -8.36 -0.77
N LEU A 114 1.54 -8.61 -0.34
CA LEU A 114 2.54 -9.39 -1.08
C LEU A 114 2.33 -10.91 -0.98
N ASP A 115 1.59 -11.36 0.03
CA ASP A 115 1.35 -12.77 0.31
C ASP A 115 0.26 -13.31 -0.63
N MET A 116 0.57 -14.36 -1.38
CA MET A 116 -0.43 -15.05 -2.22
C MET A 116 -0.99 -16.29 -1.52
N ALA A 117 -0.30 -16.80 -0.48
CA ALA A 117 -0.63 -18.07 0.16
C ALA A 117 -1.96 -17.99 0.94
N HIS A 118 -2.39 -16.79 1.35
CA HIS A 118 -3.66 -16.61 2.05
C HIS A 118 -4.88 -16.57 1.13
N PHE A 119 -4.70 -16.39 -0.18
CA PHE A 119 -5.78 -16.22 -1.15
C PHE A 119 -6.91 -17.26 -1.04
N PRO A 120 -6.62 -18.58 -1.04
CA PRO A 120 -7.69 -19.59 -1.00
C PRO A 120 -8.39 -19.70 0.36
N PHE A 121 -7.80 -19.15 1.42
CA PHE A 121 -8.29 -19.28 2.79
C PHE A 121 -9.04 -18.04 3.29
N VAL A 122 -8.57 -16.84 2.93
CA VAL A 122 -9.15 -15.56 3.36
C VAL A 122 -10.11 -15.01 2.31
N HIS A 123 -9.77 -15.19 1.03
CA HIS A 123 -10.54 -14.68 -0.11
C HIS A 123 -11.16 -15.84 -0.90
N THR A 124 -11.66 -16.84 -0.18
CA THR A 124 -12.28 -18.03 -0.76
C THR A 124 -13.34 -17.64 -1.78
N ASP A 125 -13.28 -18.28 -2.95
CA ASP A 125 -14.16 -18.05 -4.11
C ASP A 125 -14.01 -16.66 -4.77
N ILE A 126 -12.99 -15.88 -4.38
CA ILE A 126 -12.64 -14.60 -5.00
C ILE A 126 -11.24 -14.68 -5.60
N LEU A 127 -10.19 -14.70 -4.76
CA LEU A 127 -8.79 -14.70 -5.20
C LEU A 127 -8.14 -16.09 -5.16
N GLY A 128 -8.82 -17.08 -4.59
CA GLY A 128 -8.39 -18.47 -4.57
C GLY A 128 -9.50 -19.38 -4.07
N SER A 129 -9.35 -20.68 -4.25
CA SER A 129 -10.30 -21.67 -3.75
C SER A 129 -9.64 -23.05 -3.60
N GLU A 130 -10.08 -23.84 -2.62
CA GLU A 130 -9.72 -25.25 -2.57
C GLU A 130 -10.27 -26.02 -3.80
N PRO A 131 -9.58 -27.05 -4.32
CA PRO A 131 -8.30 -27.59 -3.85
C PRO A 131 -7.05 -26.88 -4.43
N HIS A 132 -7.21 -25.77 -5.14
CA HIS A 132 -6.12 -25.03 -5.78
C HIS A 132 -5.43 -24.08 -4.80
N THR A 133 -4.62 -24.65 -3.90
CA THR A 133 -3.94 -23.89 -2.82
C THR A 133 -2.43 -23.72 -3.02
N GLU A 134 -1.86 -24.33 -4.04
CA GLU A 134 -0.42 -24.23 -4.32
C GLU A 134 -0.05 -22.83 -4.80
N VAL A 135 0.99 -22.23 -4.19
CA VAL A 135 1.69 -21.06 -4.71
C VAL A 135 2.85 -21.55 -5.58
N PRO A 136 2.78 -21.41 -6.92
CA PRO A 136 3.87 -21.77 -7.81
C PRO A 136 5.15 -20.97 -7.52
N GLY A 137 6.30 -21.51 -7.90
CA GLY A 137 7.57 -20.80 -7.75
C GLY A 137 7.61 -19.53 -8.58
N TYR A 138 7.96 -18.41 -7.95
CA TYR A 138 8.12 -17.09 -8.56
C TYR A 138 9.48 -16.48 -8.17
N LEU A 139 9.86 -15.36 -8.80
CA LEU A 139 11.12 -14.68 -8.53
C LEU A 139 10.88 -13.46 -7.64
N SER A 140 11.65 -13.32 -6.58
CA SER A 140 11.68 -12.10 -5.74
C SER A 140 13.08 -11.50 -5.72
N GLU A 141 13.17 -10.19 -5.89
CA GLU A 141 14.43 -9.46 -5.98
C GLU A 141 14.35 -8.06 -5.36
N ILE A 142 15.50 -7.57 -4.90
CA ILE A 142 15.68 -6.15 -4.53
C ILE A 142 16.44 -5.51 -5.69
N ARG A 143 15.75 -4.69 -6.49
CA ARG A 143 16.33 -3.98 -7.63
C ARG A 143 17.07 -2.74 -7.12
N ARG A 144 18.39 -2.72 -7.23
CA ARG A 144 19.25 -1.69 -6.60
C ARG A 144 19.31 -0.38 -7.38
N ASP A 145 19.10 -0.44 -8.68
CA ASP A 145 19.05 0.70 -9.60
C ASP A 145 17.87 1.62 -9.31
N VAL A 146 16.71 1.03 -8.99
CA VAL A 146 15.50 1.77 -8.58
C VAL A 146 15.30 1.80 -7.06
N ASP A 147 16.00 0.91 -6.33
CA ASP A 147 15.89 0.68 -4.89
C ASP A 147 14.46 0.32 -4.48
N GLU A 148 13.96 -0.78 -5.04
CA GLU A 148 12.61 -1.30 -4.85
C GLU A 148 12.61 -2.82 -4.69
N VAL A 149 11.55 -3.39 -4.13
CA VAL A 149 11.35 -4.85 -4.08
C VAL A 149 10.36 -5.26 -5.16
N TRP A 150 10.69 -6.31 -5.90
CA TRP A 150 9.87 -6.83 -6.99
C TRP A 150 9.64 -8.33 -6.81
N ALA A 151 8.40 -8.77 -7.07
CA ALA A 151 8.10 -10.18 -7.27
C ALA A 151 7.52 -10.36 -8.68
N THR A 152 8.16 -11.17 -9.51
CA THR A 152 7.85 -11.35 -10.93
C THR A 152 7.60 -12.81 -11.26
N ASN A 153 6.96 -13.07 -12.40
CA ASN A 153 6.52 -14.41 -12.80
C ASN A 153 5.62 -15.07 -11.74
N CYS A 154 4.84 -14.26 -11.01
CA CYS A 154 3.88 -14.77 -10.05
C CYS A 154 2.66 -15.29 -10.82
N THR A 155 2.19 -16.47 -10.48
CA THR A 155 0.93 -16.99 -10.99
C THR A 155 0.10 -17.55 -9.86
N PHE A 156 -1.22 -17.40 -9.94
CA PHE A 156 -2.13 -17.98 -8.96
C PHE A 156 -3.46 -18.32 -9.61
N PHE A 157 -4.10 -19.41 -9.17
CA PHE A 157 -5.43 -19.76 -9.66
C PHE A 157 -6.49 -18.90 -8.98
N GLN A 158 -7.24 -18.13 -9.78
CA GLN A 158 -8.34 -17.31 -9.29
C GLN A 158 -9.67 -17.85 -9.84
N PRO A 159 -10.66 -18.17 -9.00
CA PRO A 159 -12.00 -18.56 -9.44
C PRO A 159 -12.76 -17.39 -10.08
N ARG A 160 -12.39 -16.15 -9.73
CA ARG A 160 -12.94 -14.91 -10.29
C ARG A 160 -11.81 -13.98 -10.70
N ILE A 161 -11.54 -13.92 -12.01
CA ILE A 161 -10.41 -13.15 -12.57
C ILE A 161 -10.69 -11.63 -12.57
N ALA A 162 -11.97 -11.24 -12.67
CA ALA A 162 -12.44 -9.86 -12.61
C ALA A 162 -13.87 -9.80 -12.04
N ALA A 163 -14.37 -8.60 -11.74
CA ALA A 163 -15.70 -8.39 -11.17
C ALA A 163 -16.84 -8.98 -12.02
N THR A 164 -16.65 -9.12 -13.33
CA THR A 164 -17.63 -9.64 -14.29
C THR A 164 -17.39 -11.08 -14.74
N GLU A 165 -16.29 -11.71 -14.35
CA GLU A 165 -15.88 -13.04 -14.86
C GLU A 165 -16.27 -14.16 -13.88
N SER A 166 -16.66 -15.32 -14.41
CA SER A 166 -17.10 -16.49 -13.64
C SER A 166 -16.30 -17.77 -13.89
N GLU A 167 -15.39 -17.77 -14.87
CA GLU A 167 -14.50 -18.90 -15.15
C GLU A 167 -13.16 -18.70 -14.44
N GLY A 168 -12.68 -19.76 -13.79
CA GLY A 168 -11.41 -19.73 -13.07
C GLY A 168 -10.21 -19.94 -13.98
N ALA A 169 -9.14 -19.17 -13.78
CA ALA A 169 -7.89 -19.34 -14.51
C ALA A 169 -6.67 -18.97 -13.67
N PHE A 170 -5.49 -19.38 -14.15
CA PHE A 170 -4.23 -18.86 -13.64
C PHE A 170 -4.01 -17.45 -14.14
N VAL A 171 -3.94 -16.50 -13.22
CA VAL A 171 -3.62 -15.12 -13.51
C VAL A 171 -2.12 -14.87 -13.38
N GLN A 172 -1.58 -14.00 -14.22
CA GLN A 172 -0.20 -13.54 -14.15
C GLN A 172 -0.13 -12.24 -13.38
N LEU A 173 0.68 -12.24 -12.32
CA LEU A 173 0.82 -11.15 -11.37
C LEU A 173 2.27 -10.67 -11.32
N THR A 174 2.46 -9.40 -11.05
CA THR A 174 3.75 -8.81 -10.68
C THR A 174 3.55 -7.85 -9.53
N TYR A 175 4.33 -8.01 -8.47
CA TYR A 175 4.30 -7.11 -7.32
C TYR A 175 5.50 -6.19 -7.32
N ARG A 176 5.29 -4.98 -6.80
CA ARG A 176 6.31 -3.95 -6.65
C ARG A 176 6.10 -3.21 -5.32
N VAL A 177 7.17 -2.99 -4.58
CA VAL A 177 7.20 -2.15 -3.37
C VAL A 177 8.13 -0.97 -3.67
N PRO A 178 7.60 0.19 -4.11
CA PRO A 178 8.42 1.33 -4.47
C PRO A 178 8.95 2.10 -3.26
N THR A 179 8.21 2.09 -2.14
CA THR A 179 8.61 2.71 -0.87
C THR A 179 8.16 1.81 0.29
N PRO A 180 8.72 1.95 1.52
CA PRO A 180 8.39 1.08 2.65
C PRO A 180 6.90 0.92 2.96
N PHE A 181 6.06 1.92 2.65
CA PHE A 181 4.63 1.94 2.97
C PHE A 181 3.74 2.00 1.72
N VAL A 182 4.26 1.55 0.58
CA VAL A 182 3.47 1.41 -0.64
C VAL A 182 3.74 0.08 -1.28
N VAL A 183 2.69 -0.56 -1.77
CA VAL A 183 2.77 -1.79 -2.55
C VAL A 183 1.85 -1.70 -3.75
N MET A 184 2.26 -2.34 -4.83
CA MET A 184 1.56 -2.36 -6.10
C MET A 184 1.46 -3.79 -6.62
N LEU A 185 0.33 -4.09 -7.25
CA LEU A 185 0.04 -5.30 -8.00
C LEU A 185 -0.27 -4.91 -9.44
N TYR A 186 0.44 -5.53 -10.37
CA TYR A 186 0.14 -5.53 -11.78
C TYR A 186 -0.46 -6.87 -12.17
N ARG A 187 -1.60 -6.85 -12.84
CA ARG A 187 -2.32 -8.05 -13.29
C ARG A 187 -2.55 -7.96 -14.79
N VAL A 188 -2.23 -9.03 -15.51
CA VAL A 188 -2.55 -9.12 -16.95
C VAL A 188 -4.06 -9.00 -17.15
N CYS A 189 -4.47 -8.09 -18.03
CA CYS A 189 -5.87 -7.88 -18.35
C CYS A 189 -6.38 -9.03 -19.25
N PRO A 190 -7.46 -9.75 -18.89
CA PRO A 190 -7.99 -10.84 -19.71
C PRO A 190 -8.44 -10.38 -21.10
N THR A 191 -8.99 -9.17 -21.19
CA THR A 191 -9.52 -8.60 -22.44
C THR A 191 -8.45 -7.88 -23.28
N ALA A 192 -7.28 -7.60 -22.68
CA ALA A 192 -6.14 -6.98 -23.34
C ALA A 192 -4.82 -7.57 -22.80
N PRO A 193 -4.41 -8.78 -23.25
CA PRO A 193 -3.28 -9.53 -22.65
C PRO A 193 -1.93 -8.81 -22.66
N ASP A 194 -1.74 -7.83 -23.55
CA ASP A 194 -0.53 -7.00 -23.63
C ASP A 194 -0.55 -5.81 -22.66
N ARG A 195 -1.62 -5.66 -21.86
CA ARG A 195 -1.82 -4.57 -20.89
C ARG A 195 -1.95 -5.12 -19.48
N LEU A 196 -1.49 -4.31 -18.53
CA LEU A 196 -1.55 -4.62 -17.11
C LEU A 196 -2.54 -3.67 -16.43
N ASP A 197 -3.52 -4.22 -15.71
CA ASP A 197 -4.22 -3.49 -14.65
C ASP A 197 -3.22 -3.18 -13.55
N ALA A 198 -3.27 -1.97 -12.98
CA ALA A 198 -2.44 -1.58 -11.85
C ALA A 198 -3.29 -1.28 -10.62
N ILE A 199 -2.98 -1.94 -9.51
CA ILE A 199 -3.61 -1.74 -8.20
C ILE A 199 -2.50 -1.30 -7.25
N ALA A 200 -2.65 -0.13 -6.65
CA ALA A 200 -1.71 0.39 -5.67
C ALA A 200 -2.38 0.52 -4.31
N LEU A 201 -1.67 0.20 -3.24
CA LEU A 201 -2.11 0.42 -1.88
C LEU A 201 -1.22 1.50 -1.24
N PHE A 202 -1.81 2.67 -1.03
CA PHE A 202 -1.12 3.78 -0.37
C PHE A 202 -1.39 3.74 1.13
N ILE A 203 -0.34 3.56 1.95
CA ILE A 203 -0.49 3.45 3.39
C ILE A 203 0.00 4.74 4.06
N HIS A 204 -0.85 5.31 4.90
CA HIS A 204 -0.57 6.42 5.79
C HIS A 204 -0.28 5.88 7.20
N PRO A 205 0.99 5.74 7.59
CA PRO A 205 1.37 5.30 8.94
C PRO A 205 1.12 6.43 9.95
N ILE A 206 0.11 6.26 10.81
CA ILE A 206 -0.29 7.27 11.81
C ILE A 206 0.59 7.11 13.06
N GLU A 207 0.65 5.89 13.59
CA GLU A 207 1.48 5.44 14.70
C GLU A 207 2.14 4.09 14.32
N GLU A 208 2.99 3.52 15.18
CA GLU A 208 3.69 2.27 14.84
C GLU A 208 2.74 1.08 14.66
N ASP A 209 1.61 1.08 15.37
CA ASP A 209 0.58 0.04 15.38
C ASP A 209 -0.76 0.53 14.82
N LEU A 210 -0.79 1.70 14.18
CA LEU A 210 -2.01 2.33 13.67
C LEU A 210 -1.74 2.97 12.31
N CYS A 211 -2.44 2.53 11.28
CA CYS A 211 -2.37 3.13 9.96
C CYS A 211 -3.76 3.30 9.36
N ARG A 212 -3.83 4.05 8.25
CA ARG A 212 -4.91 3.91 7.28
C ARG A 212 -4.32 3.62 5.91
N ALA A 213 -5.07 2.95 5.06
CA ALA A 213 -4.65 2.68 3.69
C ALA A 213 -5.77 2.96 2.71
N GLN A 214 -5.41 3.30 1.48
CA GLN A 214 -6.34 3.49 0.38
C GLN A 214 -5.86 2.68 -0.82
N PRO A 215 -6.64 1.67 -1.25
CA PRO A 215 -6.46 1.06 -2.55
C PRO A 215 -6.83 2.04 -3.65
N VAL A 216 -6.06 2.03 -4.73
CA VAL A 216 -6.23 2.85 -5.92
C VAL A 216 -6.00 1.98 -7.15
N MET A 217 -7.00 1.88 -8.03
CA MET A 217 -6.92 1.04 -9.22
C MET A 217 -6.93 1.84 -10.52
N TYR A 218 -6.19 1.34 -11.50
CA TYR A 218 -6.12 1.81 -12.89
C TYR A 218 -6.42 0.63 -13.81
N LEU A 219 -7.68 0.52 -14.23
CA LEU A 219 -8.20 -0.70 -14.87
C LEU A 219 -8.52 -0.49 -16.35
N VAL A 220 -8.24 -1.50 -17.18
CA VAL A 220 -8.82 -1.62 -18.53
C VAL A 220 -10.16 -2.34 -18.41
N ASP A 221 -11.21 -1.57 -18.12
CA ASP A 221 -12.58 -2.09 -17.98
C ASP A 221 -13.56 -1.11 -18.61
N SER A 222 -14.36 -1.57 -19.57
CA SER A 222 -15.35 -0.73 -20.27
C SER A 222 -16.80 -1.05 -19.90
N SER A 223 -17.04 -2.00 -19.01
CA SER A 223 -18.37 -2.62 -18.79
C SER A 223 -18.86 -2.50 -17.35
N SER A 224 -17.97 -2.59 -16.36
CA SER A 224 -18.34 -2.55 -14.95
C SER A 224 -18.83 -1.15 -14.55
N THR A 225 -19.60 -1.03 -13.46
CA THR A 225 -19.89 0.28 -12.88
C THR A 225 -18.77 0.71 -11.92
N GLN A 226 -18.61 2.01 -11.66
CA GLN A 226 -17.63 2.49 -10.67
C GLN A 226 -17.85 1.86 -9.29
N THR A 227 -19.12 1.77 -8.87
CA THR A 227 -19.52 1.19 -7.60
C THR A 227 -19.20 -0.31 -7.54
N ALA A 228 -19.39 -1.06 -8.63
CA ALA A 228 -19.04 -2.48 -8.66
C ALA A 228 -17.54 -2.72 -8.46
N LEU A 229 -16.69 -1.94 -9.14
CA LEU A 229 -15.23 -2.02 -8.99
C LEU A 229 -14.80 -1.64 -7.58
N LEU A 230 -15.33 -0.55 -7.03
CA LEU A 230 -15.06 -0.12 -5.66
C LEU A 230 -15.48 -1.18 -4.64
N ASN A 231 -16.68 -1.73 -4.77
CA ASN A 231 -17.20 -2.73 -3.84
C ASN A 231 -16.37 -4.03 -3.88
N PHE A 232 -15.96 -4.46 -5.08
CA PHE A 232 -15.14 -5.67 -5.24
C PHE A 232 -13.83 -5.54 -4.46
N GLU A 233 -13.12 -4.44 -4.65
CA GLU A 233 -11.86 -4.18 -3.95
C GLU A 233 -12.06 -4.01 -2.44
N GLN A 234 -13.11 -3.31 -2.01
CA GLN A 234 -13.40 -3.13 -0.58
C GLN A 234 -13.73 -4.45 0.13
N VAL A 235 -14.39 -5.41 -0.55
CA VAL A 235 -14.66 -6.73 0.03
C VAL A 235 -13.36 -7.47 0.32
N ILE A 236 -12.44 -7.53 -0.65
CA ILE A 236 -11.12 -8.16 -0.49
C ILE A 236 -10.37 -7.49 0.66
N PHE A 237 -10.27 -6.16 0.60
CA PHE A 237 -9.51 -5.38 1.57
C PHE A 237 -10.03 -5.54 3.01
N LEU A 238 -11.35 -5.63 3.20
CA LEU A 238 -11.95 -5.81 4.52
C LEU A 238 -11.80 -7.24 5.06
N GLN A 239 -11.68 -8.25 4.20
CA GLN A 239 -11.32 -9.61 4.62
C GLN A 239 -9.89 -9.63 5.17
N ASP A 240 -8.94 -8.98 4.49
CA ASP A 240 -7.55 -8.85 4.93
C ASP A 240 -7.43 -8.09 6.25
N ARG A 241 -8.19 -7.01 6.41
CA ARG A 241 -8.19 -6.17 7.62
C ARG A 241 -8.32 -7.01 8.89
N ILE A 242 -9.22 -8.00 8.90
CA ILE A 242 -9.47 -8.84 10.07
C ILE A 242 -8.20 -9.63 10.43
N ILE A 243 -7.46 -10.12 9.44
CA ILE A 243 -6.22 -10.87 9.66
C ILE A 243 -5.13 -9.96 10.20
N VAL A 244 -4.87 -8.82 9.55
CA VAL A 244 -3.77 -7.93 9.94
C VAL A 244 -3.96 -7.30 11.33
N GLU A 245 -5.19 -6.97 11.74
CA GLU A 245 -5.48 -6.44 13.09
C GLU A 245 -5.30 -7.51 14.19
N ASN A 246 -5.31 -8.79 13.83
CA ASN A 246 -5.18 -9.92 14.76
C ASN A 246 -3.78 -10.55 14.80
N GLN A 247 -2.85 -10.14 13.94
CA GLN A 247 -1.46 -10.58 14.00
C GLN A 247 -0.80 -10.18 15.33
N ARG A 248 0.00 -11.07 15.91
CA ARG A 248 0.75 -10.81 17.15
C ARG A 248 2.22 -11.24 16.97
N PRO A 249 3.18 -10.34 17.22
CA PRO A 249 3.01 -8.91 17.55
C PRO A 249 2.41 -8.09 16.39
N LEU A 250 1.77 -6.95 16.73
CA LEU A 250 1.19 -6.00 15.76
C LEU A 250 2.27 -5.33 14.88
N LEU A 251 3.45 -5.12 15.45
CA LEU A 251 4.61 -4.58 14.76
C LEU A 251 5.28 -5.69 13.94
N LEU A 252 5.91 -5.33 12.83
CA LEU A 252 6.57 -6.28 11.93
C LEU A 252 7.89 -6.79 12.54
N PRO A 253 8.07 -8.11 12.77
CA PRO A 253 9.34 -8.66 13.22
C PRO A 253 10.36 -8.71 12.08
N LEU A 254 11.50 -8.05 12.25
CA LEU A 254 12.63 -8.12 11.29
C LEU A 254 13.72 -9.09 11.75
N GLU A 255 13.59 -9.62 12.96
CA GLU A 255 14.61 -10.46 13.58
C GLU A 255 14.50 -11.92 13.12
N PRO A 256 15.64 -12.55 12.76
CA PRO A 256 15.63 -13.94 12.34
C PRO A 256 14.96 -14.83 13.40
N ARG A 257 14.20 -15.84 12.95
CA ARG A 257 13.54 -16.85 13.78
C ARG A 257 12.38 -16.36 14.65
N GLN A 258 12.00 -15.08 14.61
CA GLN A 258 10.76 -14.62 15.23
C GLN A 258 9.52 -15.21 14.51
N GLU A 259 9.61 -15.36 13.19
CA GLU A 259 8.61 -16.00 12.34
C GLU A 259 9.29 -17.01 11.40
N ILE A 260 8.53 -17.99 10.91
CA ILE A 260 9.03 -19.12 10.13
C ILE A 260 8.60 -18.94 8.66
N PRO A 261 9.48 -18.44 7.77
CA PRO A 261 9.16 -18.31 6.36
C PRO A 261 9.22 -19.66 5.65
N THR A 262 8.34 -19.83 4.67
CA THR A 262 8.30 -20.92 3.71
C THR A 262 8.74 -20.43 2.32
N ARG A 263 8.68 -21.29 1.30
CA ARG A 263 9.03 -20.91 -0.07
C ARG A 263 8.06 -19.90 -0.68
N ALA A 264 6.79 -19.93 -0.26
CA ALA A 264 5.77 -18.99 -0.73
C ALA A 264 6.04 -17.55 -0.27
N ASP A 265 6.80 -17.38 0.82
CA ASP A 265 7.05 -16.09 1.50
C ASP A 265 8.27 -15.34 0.93
N SER A 266 8.75 -15.70 -0.26
CA SER A 266 10.02 -15.17 -0.78
C SER A 266 10.01 -13.64 -0.96
N SER A 267 8.88 -13.07 -1.41
CA SER A 267 8.66 -11.61 -1.52
C SER A 267 8.69 -10.93 -0.16
N SER A 268 7.99 -11.49 0.83
CA SER A 268 7.96 -11.00 2.21
C SER A 268 9.35 -11.01 2.85
N VAL A 269 10.14 -12.07 2.62
CA VAL A 269 11.54 -12.15 3.06
C VAL A 269 12.41 -11.08 2.39
N ALA A 270 12.25 -10.85 1.10
CA ALA A 270 12.96 -9.80 0.37
C ALA A 270 12.60 -8.40 0.91
N TYR A 271 11.31 -8.15 1.16
CA TYR A 271 10.80 -6.91 1.74
C TYR A 271 11.38 -6.64 3.12
N ARG A 272 11.34 -7.60 4.05
CA ARG A 272 11.96 -7.46 5.38
C ARG A 272 13.45 -7.20 5.32
N ARG A 273 14.17 -7.87 4.42
CA ARG A 273 15.62 -7.63 4.21
C ARG A 273 15.86 -6.20 3.74
N TRP A 274 15.08 -5.73 2.78
CA TRP A 274 15.18 -4.38 2.25
C TRP A 274 14.89 -3.31 3.31
N LEU A 275 13.85 -3.48 4.13
CA LEU A 275 13.57 -2.61 5.27
C LEU A 275 14.74 -2.55 6.26
N LYS A 276 15.32 -3.72 6.59
CA LYS A 276 16.47 -3.82 7.50
C LYS A 276 17.71 -3.12 6.96
N GLU A 277 18.00 -3.28 5.67
CA GLU A 277 19.13 -2.60 5.00
C GLU A 277 18.97 -1.08 4.99
N LYS A 278 17.74 -0.58 4.84
CA LYS A 278 17.42 0.84 4.95
C LYS A 278 17.48 1.38 6.38
N GLY A 279 17.47 0.50 7.37
CA GLY A 279 17.40 0.88 8.78
C GLY A 279 16.00 1.32 9.21
N VAL A 280 14.95 0.84 8.52
CA VAL A 280 13.57 1.15 8.90
C VAL A 280 13.26 0.52 10.25
N ARG A 281 12.87 1.35 11.21
CA ARG A 281 12.52 0.93 12.58
C ARG A 281 11.06 1.19 12.91
N PHE A 282 10.48 2.25 12.36
CA PHE A 282 9.11 2.64 12.67
C PHE A 282 8.12 1.55 12.24
N GLY A 283 7.27 1.09 13.16
CA GLY A 283 6.31 0.01 12.89
C GLY A 283 6.91 -1.40 12.91
N THR A 284 8.15 -1.56 13.38
CA THR A 284 8.85 -2.84 13.53
C THR A 284 9.11 -3.16 15.00
N THR A 285 9.29 -4.44 15.33
CA THR A 285 9.68 -4.82 16.70
C THR A 285 11.08 -4.34 17.09
N ALA A 286 11.92 -3.98 16.12
CA ALA A 286 13.27 -3.42 16.37
C ALA A 286 13.22 -1.93 16.81
N GLY A 287 12.12 -1.25 16.50
CA GLY A 287 11.85 0.14 16.90
C GLY A 287 11.14 0.27 18.25
N ALA A 288 10.46 -0.80 18.69
CA ALA A 288 9.71 -0.82 19.93
C ALA A 288 10.60 -0.51 21.14
N PRO A 289 10.14 0.32 22.09
CA PRO A 289 10.85 0.62 23.34
C PRO A 289 11.01 -0.61 24.24
#